data_AF-A0AAU0VUK9-F1
#
_entry.id   AF-A0AAU0VUK9-F1
#
_cell.length_a   1.000
_cell.length_b   1.000
_cell.length_c   1.000
_cell.angle_alpha   90.00
_cell.angle_beta   90.00
_cell.angle_gamma   90.00
#
_symmetry.space_group_name_H-M   'P 1'
#
loop_
_entity.id
_entity.type
_entity.pdbx_description
1 polymer ?
#
loop_
_entity_poly.entity_id
_entity_poly.type
_entity_poly.pdbx_seq_one_letter_code
_entity_poly.pdbx_strand_id
1 'polypeptide(L)'
;MNHLGDTNLRTRTLRFMALLAADIQDQIAWLGERELGTTDVVEEAKLLCRVSEGLAERGVFGPADLRGLRAIGRRLGEIDTARVGLWANSLTTDQAWDDIRSLTRQFLLTNLGDWRQPLPRPARPHTDDR
;
A
#
# COMPACT_ATOMS: atom_id res chain seq x y z
N MET A 1 -0.20 -14.93 21.72
CA MET A 1 -0.89 -14.65 20.44
C MET A 1 -1.81 -13.46 20.63
N ASN A 2 -1.67 -12.40 19.82
CA ASN A 2 -2.55 -11.23 19.86
C ASN A 2 -3.40 -11.19 18.59
N HIS A 3 -4.45 -12.02 18.54
CA HIS A 3 -5.33 -12.15 17.37
C HIS A 3 -5.98 -10.83 16.95
N LEU A 4 -6.26 -9.93 17.90
CA LEU A 4 -6.81 -8.62 17.63
C LEU A 4 -5.79 -7.74 16.88
N GLY A 5 -4.53 -7.73 17.34
CA GLY A 5 -3.44 -7.02 16.69
C GLY A 5 -3.17 -7.54 15.28
N ASP A 6 -3.20 -8.85 15.09
CA ASP A 6 -2.92 -9.49 13.81
C ASP A 6 -4.03 -9.26 12.78
N THR A 7 -5.29 -9.29 13.24
CA THR A 7 -6.44 -8.95 12.41
C THR A 7 -6.43 -7.48 12.00
N ASN A 8 -6.05 -6.59 12.92
CA ASN A 8 -5.91 -5.16 12.64
C ASN A 8 -4.81 -4.92 11.60
N LEU A 9 -3.63 -5.52 11.78
CA LEU A 9 -2.53 -5.40 10.83
C LEU A 9 -2.89 -5.98 9.45
N ARG A 10 -3.53 -7.15 9.37
CA ARG A 10 -4.04 -7.70 8.11
C ARG A 10 -4.98 -6.71 7.42
N THR A 11 -5.92 -6.14 8.18
CA THR A 11 -6.87 -5.15 7.66
C THR A 11 -6.16 -3.89 7.14
N ARG A 12 -5.17 -3.38 7.88
CA ARG A 12 -4.36 -2.22 7.49
C ARG A 12 -3.56 -2.51 6.21
N THR A 13 -2.91 -3.67 6.13
CA THR A 13 -2.21 -4.11 4.91
C THR A 13 -3.16 -4.15 3.72
N LEU A 14 -4.31 -4.84 3.83
CA LEU A 14 -5.26 -4.97 2.72
C LEU A 14 -5.81 -3.61 2.25
N ARG A 15 -6.12 -2.70 3.19
CA ARG A 15 -6.58 -1.34 2.85
C ARG A 15 -5.50 -0.50 2.17
N PHE A 16 -4.25 -0.63 2.59
CA PHE A 16 -3.15 0.07 1.94
C PHE A 16 -2.88 -0.50 0.53
N MET A 17 -2.98 -1.83 0.38
CA MET A 17 -2.91 -2.48 -0.92
C MET A 17 -4.08 -2.03 -1.84
N ALA A 18 -5.29 -1.85 -1.30
CA ALA A 18 -6.40 -1.27 -2.06
C ALA A 18 -6.05 0.13 -2.61
N LEU A 19 -5.42 0.98 -1.79
CA LEU A 19 -4.95 2.29 -2.23
C LEU A 19 -3.88 2.18 -3.33
N LEU A 20 -2.90 1.29 -3.19
CA LEU A 20 -1.85 1.10 -4.21
C LEU A 20 -2.37 0.47 -5.50
N ALA A 21 -3.43 -0.33 -5.46
CA ALA A 21 -4.04 -0.98 -6.63
C ALA A 21 -5.02 -0.08 -7.41
N ALA A 22 -5.57 0.94 -6.75
CA ALA A 22 -6.54 1.87 -7.32
C ALA A 22 -6.02 2.58 -8.56
N ASP A 23 -6.88 2.99 -9.48
CA ASP A 23 -6.45 3.74 -10.66
C ASP A 23 -5.83 5.09 -10.27
N ILE A 24 -4.97 5.66 -11.12
CA ILE A 24 -4.27 6.93 -10.83
C ILE A 24 -5.25 8.03 -10.44
N GLN A 25 -6.39 8.12 -11.14
CA GLN A 25 -7.41 9.14 -10.87
C GLN A 25 -8.04 8.95 -9.48
N ASP A 26 -8.26 7.71 -9.06
CA ASP A 26 -8.79 7.40 -7.72
C ASP A 26 -7.74 7.67 -6.63
N GLN A 27 -6.45 7.41 -6.91
CA GLN A 27 -5.34 7.72 -5.99
C GLN A 27 -5.18 9.24 -5.80
N ILE A 28 -5.28 10.02 -6.88
CA ILE A 28 -5.25 11.48 -6.85
C ILE A 28 -6.48 12.03 -6.13
N ALA A 29 -7.68 11.53 -6.45
CA ALA A 29 -8.91 11.93 -5.77
C ALA A 29 -8.87 11.59 -4.27
N TRP A 30 -8.27 10.44 -3.91
CA TRP A 30 -8.07 10.05 -2.53
C TRP A 30 -7.13 11.01 -1.80
N LEU A 31 -6.01 11.39 -2.42
CA LEU A 31 -5.09 12.40 -1.90
C LEU A 31 -5.81 13.72 -1.60
N GLY A 32 -6.68 14.15 -2.51
CA GLY A 32 -7.35 15.45 -2.42
C GLY A 32 -6.30 16.56 -2.41
N GLU A 33 -6.39 17.48 -1.45
CA GLU A 33 -5.43 18.58 -1.28
C GLU A 33 -4.16 18.18 -0.49
N ARG A 34 -4.02 16.91 -0.08
CA ARG A 34 -2.88 16.47 0.74
C ARG A 34 -1.62 16.34 -0.09
N GLU A 35 -0.54 16.92 0.42
CA GLU A 35 0.81 16.73 -0.08
C GLU A 35 1.47 15.57 0.67
N LEU A 36 1.51 14.39 0.05
CA LEU A 36 2.28 13.25 0.56
C LEU A 36 3.57 13.10 -0.23
N GLY A 37 4.69 12.95 0.48
CA GLY A 37 5.96 12.60 -0.14
C GLY A 37 5.92 11.18 -0.71
N THR A 38 6.52 10.99 -1.88
CA THR A 38 6.70 9.65 -2.49
C THR A 38 7.45 8.73 -1.53
N THR A 39 8.46 9.27 -0.83
CA THR A 39 9.23 8.57 0.20
C THR A 39 8.35 8.02 1.31
N ASP A 40 7.43 8.82 1.85
CA ASP A 40 6.57 8.41 2.97
C ASP A 40 5.65 7.26 2.58
N VAL A 41 5.07 7.33 1.38
CA VAL A 41 4.22 6.27 0.83
C VAL A 41 5.01 4.98 0.61
N VAL A 42 6.21 5.09 0.02
CA VAL A 42 7.09 3.95 -0.25
C VAL A 42 7.56 3.29 1.06
N GLU A 43 7.95 4.06 2.06
CA GLU A 43 8.42 3.52 3.34
C GLU A 43 7.28 2.86 4.14
N GLU A 44 6.08 3.46 4.18
CA GLU A 44 4.90 2.83 4.79
C GLU A 44 4.54 1.52 4.06
N ALA A 45 4.56 1.52 2.73
CA ALA A 45 4.28 0.33 1.92
C ALA A 45 5.30 -0.79 2.19
N LYS A 46 6.59 -0.46 2.24
CA LYS A 46 7.68 -1.40 2.55
C LYS A 46 7.58 -1.90 3.97
N LEU A 47 7.20 -1.07 4.94
CA LEU A 47 6.96 -1.48 6.30
C LEU A 47 5.83 -2.51 6.37
N LEU A 48 4.69 -2.25 5.72
CA LEU A 48 3.57 -3.19 5.68
C LEU A 48 3.94 -4.51 5.01
N CYS A 49 4.74 -4.49 3.93
CA CYS A 49 5.24 -5.71 3.30
C CYS A 49 6.12 -6.52 4.27
N ARG A 50 7.04 -5.88 5.00
CA ARG A 50 7.92 -6.53 5.99
C ARG A 50 7.16 -7.08 7.19
N VAL A 51 6.26 -6.29 7.78
CA VAL A 51 5.45 -6.72 8.94
C VAL A 51 4.53 -7.88 8.57
N SER A 52 4.08 -7.95 7.31
CA SER A 52 3.26 -9.05 6.82
C SER A 52 4.01 -10.39 6.71
N GLU A 53 5.35 -10.39 6.69
CA GLU A 53 6.14 -11.62 6.79
C GLU A 53 5.93 -12.30 8.16
N GLY A 54 6.03 -11.53 9.24
CA GLY A 54 5.75 -12.04 10.58
C GLY A 54 4.27 -12.41 10.79
N LEU A 55 3.34 -11.87 10.00
CA LEU A 55 1.94 -12.30 9.99
C LEU A 55 1.77 -13.65 9.26
N ALA A 56 2.54 -13.91 8.21
CA ALA A 56 2.53 -15.19 7.51
C ALA A 56 3.04 -16.34 8.40
N GLU A 57 4.09 -16.11 9.19
CA GLU A 57 4.57 -17.07 10.20
C GLU A 57 3.48 -17.45 11.22
N ARG A 58 2.54 -16.54 11.46
CA ARG A 58 1.38 -16.71 12.36
C ARG A 58 0.12 -17.21 11.66
N GLY A 59 0.22 -17.61 10.38
CA GLY A 59 -0.88 -18.14 9.58
C GLY A 59 -1.92 -17.11 9.14
N VAL A 60 -1.66 -15.82 9.33
CA VAL A 60 -2.58 -14.74 8.97
C VAL A 60 -2.54 -14.49 7.48
N PHE A 61 -1.40 -14.67 6.81
CA PHE A 61 -1.24 -14.64 5.36
C PHE A 61 -0.72 -15.98 4.87
N GLY A 62 -1.23 -16.45 3.72
CA GLY A 62 -0.77 -17.68 3.10
C GLY A 62 0.55 -17.50 2.33
N PRO A 63 1.20 -18.60 1.91
CA PRO A 63 2.45 -18.53 1.15
C PRO A 63 2.35 -17.76 -0.18
N ALA A 64 1.19 -17.81 -0.85
CA ALA A 64 0.95 -17.04 -2.07
C ALA A 64 0.86 -15.53 -1.79
N ASP A 65 0.18 -15.15 -0.71
CA ASP A 65 0.06 -13.76 -0.24
C ASP A 65 1.43 -13.17 0.06
N LEU A 66 2.27 -13.94 0.77
CA LEU A 66 3.63 -13.55 1.11
C LEU A 66 4.50 -13.35 -0.14
N ARG A 67 4.34 -14.19 -1.16
CA ARG A 67 5.05 -14.03 -2.44
C ARG A 67 4.65 -12.73 -3.12
N GLY A 68 3.34 -12.40 -3.13
CA GLY A 68 2.83 -11.13 -3.65
C GLY A 68 3.40 -9.92 -2.90
N LEU A 69 3.34 -9.95 -1.57
CA LEU A 69 3.88 -8.87 -0.71
C LEU A 69 5.38 -8.66 -0.90
N ARG A 70 6.17 -9.73 -1.07
CA ARG A 70 7.60 -9.64 -1.38
C ARG A 70 7.87 -9.04 -2.75
N ALA A 71 7.06 -9.39 -3.76
CA ALA A 71 7.19 -8.82 -5.10
C ALA A 71 6.89 -7.32 -5.09
N ILE A 72 5.81 -6.91 -4.41
CA ILE A 72 5.45 -5.50 -4.20
C ILE A 72 6.57 -4.76 -3.45
N GLY A 73 7.01 -5.30 -2.32
CA GLY A 73 8.09 -4.72 -1.51
C GLY A 73 9.40 -4.54 -2.26
N ARG A 74 9.76 -5.51 -3.12
CA ARG A 74 10.93 -5.40 -4.00
C ARG A 74 10.78 -4.27 -5.01
N ARG A 75 9.64 -4.20 -5.71
CA ARG A 75 9.40 -3.17 -6.72
C ARG A 75 9.37 -1.76 -6.12
N LEU A 76 8.81 -1.62 -4.91
CA LEU A 76 8.87 -0.38 -4.14
C LEU A 76 10.32 0.04 -3.81
N GLY A 77 11.21 -0.92 -3.55
CA GLY A 77 12.63 -0.66 -3.29
C GLY A 77 13.41 -0.14 -4.50
N GLU A 78 12.84 -0.24 -5.70
CA GLU A 78 13.46 0.24 -6.94
C GLU A 78 13.06 1.69 -7.27
N ILE A 79 12.09 2.28 -6.55
CA ILE A 79 11.72 3.69 -6.72
C ILE A 79 12.83 4.57 -6.15
N ASP A 80 13.37 5.45 -6.99
CA ASP A 80 14.30 6.50 -6.60
C ASP A 80 13.56 7.66 -5.92
N THR A 81 13.14 7.44 -4.67
CA THR A 81 12.31 8.38 -3.89
C THR A 81 12.93 9.76 -3.72
N ALA A 82 14.27 9.87 -3.74
CA ALA A 82 14.98 11.13 -3.63
C ALA A 82 14.71 12.08 -4.82
N ARG A 83 14.32 11.53 -5.97
CA ARG A 83 14.12 12.28 -7.22
C ARG A 83 12.65 12.67 -7.47
N VAL A 84 11.69 11.94 -6.93
CA VAL A 84 10.28 12.00 -7.39
C VAL A 84 9.38 12.95 -6.59
N GLY A 85 9.83 13.46 -5.44
CA GLY A 85 9.11 14.51 -4.69
C GLY A 85 7.73 14.05 -4.23
N LEU A 86 6.67 14.82 -4.54
CA LEU A 86 5.29 14.50 -4.15
C LEU A 86 4.76 13.26 -4.87
N TRP A 87 4.01 12.42 -4.14
CA TRP A 87 3.47 11.17 -4.65
C TRP A 87 2.53 11.37 -5.84
N ALA A 88 1.68 12.41 -5.80
CA ALA A 88 0.80 12.75 -6.93
C ALA A 88 1.58 12.94 -8.26
N ASN A 89 2.72 13.63 -8.20
CA ASN A 89 3.58 13.83 -9.37
C ASN A 89 4.22 12.50 -9.79
N SER A 90 4.72 11.72 -8.83
CA SER A 90 5.33 10.42 -9.09
C SER A 90 4.34 9.44 -9.75
N LEU A 91 3.08 9.41 -9.33
CA LEU A 91 2.03 8.57 -9.93
C LEU A 91 1.83 8.82 -11.44
N THR A 92 2.13 10.02 -11.91
CA THR A 92 1.96 10.41 -13.33
C THR A 92 3.24 10.34 -14.15
N THR A 93 4.40 10.35 -13.50
CA THR A 93 5.71 10.48 -14.16
C THR A 93 6.60 9.25 -14.04
N ASP A 94 6.36 8.38 -13.04
CA ASP A 94 7.15 7.20 -12.79
C ASP A 94 6.38 5.92 -13.13
N GLN A 95 6.84 5.22 -14.16
CA GLN A 95 6.25 3.98 -14.67
C GLN A 95 6.31 2.84 -13.63
N ALA A 96 7.18 2.91 -12.62
CA ALA A 96 7.23 1.90 -11.56
C ALA A 96 5.89 1.76 -10.83
N TRP A 97 5.08 2.81 -10.78
CA TRP A 97 3.74 2.76 -10.18
C TRP A 97 2.75 1.90 -10.96
N ASP A 98 2.91 1.73 -12.28
CA ASP A 98 2.07 0.82 -13.07
C ASP A 98 2.32 -0.65 -12.67
N ASP A 99 3.58 -1.01 -12.48
CA ASP A 99 3.97 -2.35 -12.02
C ASP A 99 3.48 -2.61 -10.60
N ILE A 100 3.64 -1.62 -9.70
CA ILE A 100 3.15 -1.71 -8.33
C ILE A 100 1.63 -1.87 -8.31
N ARG A 101 0.89 -1.09 -9.10
CA ARG A 101 -0.57 -1.26 -9.25
C ARG A 101 -0.92 -2.67 -9.69
N SER A 102 -0.26 -3.16 -10.73
CA SER A 102 -0.52 -4.48 -11.31
C SER A 102 -0.25 -5.61 -10.31
N LEU A 103 0.90 -5.58 -9.63
CA LEU A 103 1.25 -6.53 -8.58
C LEU A 103 0.24 -6.49 -7.42
N THR A 104 -0.18 -5.29 -7.03
CA THR A 104 -1.12 -5.12 -5.92
C THR A 104 -2.53 -5.59 -6.27
N ARG A 105 -2.99 -5.37 -7.51
CA ARG A 105 -4.26 -5.92 -8.02
C ARG A 105 -4.24 -7.44 -7.98
N GLN A 106 -3.16 -8.06 -8.44
CA GLN A 106 -3.02 -9.52 -8.41
C GLN A 106 -3.03 -10.06 -6.98
N PHE A 107 -2.36 -9.38 -6.04
CA PHE A 107 -2.38 -9.72 -4.63
C PHE A 107 -3.80 -9.67 -4.03
N LEU A 108 -4.55 -8.59 -4.29
CA LEU A 108 -5.92 -8.45 -3.81
C LEU A 108 -6.88 -9.45 -4.45
N LEU A 109 -6.76 -9.71 -5.75
CA LEU A 109 -7.54 -10.77 -6.42
C LEU A 109 -7.34 -12.13 -5.77
N THR A 110 -6.10 -12.45 -5.43
CA THR A 110 -5.74 -13.72 -4.79
C THR A 110 -6.31 -13.81 -3.37
N ASN A 111 -6.33 -12.70 -2.63
CA ASN A 111 -6.75 -12.66 -1.21
C ASN A 111 -8.26 -12.49 -1.01
N LEU A 112 -8.90 -11.69 -1.85
CA LEU A 112 -10.26 -11.20 -1.65
C LEU A 112 -11.20 -11.53 -2.81
N GLY A 113 -10.69 -12.13 -3.90
CA GLY A 113 -11.47 -12.43 -5.11
C GLY A 113 -11.76 -11.20 -5.99
N ASP A 114 -11.54 -9.99 -5.47
CA ASP A 114 -11.70 -8.72 -6.19
C ASP A 114 -10.61 -7.73 -5.76
N TRP A 115 -10.02 -7.04 -6.73
CA TRP A 115 -9.07 -5.96 -6.47
C TRP A 115 -9.75 -4.60 -6.27
N ARG A 116 -10.99 -4.41 -6.72
CA ARG A 116 -11.75 -3.15 -6.60
C ARG A 116 -12.30 -2.97 -5.18
N GLN A 117 -11.38 -2.94 -4.22
CA GLN A 117 -11.68 -2.73 -2.83
C GLN A 117 -11.92 -1.22 -2.56
N PRO A 118 -12.80 -0.88 -1.61
CA PRO A 118 -13.03 0.51 -1.26
C PRO A 118 -11.73 1.13 -0.71
N LEU A 119 -11.44 2.36 -1.14
CA LEU A 119 -10.27 3.08 -0.65
C LEU A 119 -10.40 3.34 0.85
N PRO A 120 -9.30 3.23 1.62
CA PRO A 120 -9.31 3.62 3.02
C PRO A 120 -9.75 5.08 3.14
N ARG A 121 -10.46 5.43 4.22
CA ARG A 121 -10.67 6.84 4.51
C ARG A 121 -9.31 7.47 4.79
N PRO A 122 -8.98 8.61 4.18
CA PRO A 122 -7.83 9.37 4.62
C PRO A 122 -7.89 9.62 6.10
N ALA A 123 -6.76 9.45 6.80
CA ALA A 123 -6.65 10.02 8.14
C ALA A 123 -6.88 11.53 7.98
N ARG A 124 -7.85 12.08 8.74
CA ARG A 124 -8.02 13.53 8.78
C ARG A 124 -6.71 14.12 9.29
N PRO A 125 -6.21 15.23 8.71
CA PRO A 125 -5.11 15.94 9.33
C PRO A 125 -5.50 16.19 10.78
N HIS A 126 -4.60 15.87 11.70
CA HIS A 126 -4.74 16.35 13.07
C HIS A 126 -4.67 17.86 12.95
N THR A 127 -5.82 18.52 12.97
CA THR A 127 -5.86 19.94 13.30
C THR A 127 -5.33 20.00 14.72
N ASP A 128 -4.04 20.29 14.84
CA ASP A 128 -3.46 20.73 16.10
C ASP A 128 -4.34 21.88 16.56
N ASP A 129 -5.12 21.64 17.61
CA ASP A 129 -5.86 22.69 18.29
C ASP A 129 -4.83 23.54 19.03
N ARG A 130 -4.37 24.59 18.34
CA ARG A 130 -3.87 25.87 18.86
C ARG A 130 -2.55 25.93 19.62
#